data_AF-A0A7V9SUR3-F1
#
_entry.id   AF-A0A7V9SUR3-F1
#
_cell.length_a   1.000
_cell.length_b   1.000
_cell.length_c   1.000
_cell.angle_alpha   90.00
_cell.angle_beta   90.00
_cell.angle_gamma   90.00
#
_symmetry.space_group_name_H-M   'P 1'
#
loop_
_entity.id
_entity.type
_entity.pdbx_description
1 polymer ?
#
loop_
_entity_poly.entity_id
_entity_poly.type
_entity_poly.pdbx_seq_one_letter_code
_entity_poly.pdbx_strand_id
1 'polypeptide(L)'
;MGVISPERERTRPPAEPPAAPPPPPPERPRRDVPWTAITVVALILAIFVGVDRVRDWFPSFDNPFASETVDRTRTPVLKSIRDIGEYRAASGTYEVIVDLENDTKLPSRLLGERTLFVAVGSVDAGVDLGSVDESAVEISADGRTATIVLPHARVYDAELDLGRSYVYERDEGLLNRLGGAFSDDEGFEREVYLAAERRLDEAAGGNDELATRAEANTRTMLASLVRALGYERLDIRFE
;
A
#
# COMPACT_ATOMS: atom_id res chain seq x y z
N MET A 1 -93.72 80.88 60.25
CA MET A 1 -94.34 79.60 59.85
C MET A 1 -93.36 78.94 58.90
N GLY A 2 -92.50 78.03 59.32
CA GLY A 2 -92.81 76.82 60.08
C GLY A 2 -92.75 75.66 59.10
N VAL A 3 -91.54 75.23 58.74
CA VAL A 3 -91.35 73.89 58.17
C VAL A 3 -90.02 73.35 58.71
N ILE A 4 -90.18 72.33 59.53
CA ILE A 4 -89.17 71.55 60.22
C ILE A 4 -88.69 70.53 59.19
N SER A 5 -87.38 70.38 58.98
CA SER A 5 -86.81 69.30 58.19
C SER A 5 -85.66 68.68 58.99
N PRO A 6 -85.68 67.35 59.19
CA PRO A 6 -84.87 66.71 60.22
C PRO A 6 -83.40 66.55 59.82
N GLU A 7 -82.56 66.68 60.84
CA GLU A 7 -81.16 66.27 60.90
C GLU A 7 -80.93 64.90 60.24
N ARG A 8 -80.06 64.88 59.23
CA ARG A 8 -79.33 63.66 58.86
C ARG A 8 -77.90 63.78 59.36
N GLU A 9 -77.52 62.81 60.16
CA GLU A 9 -76.18 62.58 60.69
C GLU A 9 -75.11 62.69 59.60
N ARG A 10 -74.06 63.46 59.92
CA ARG A 10 -72.80 63.48 59.17
C ARG A 10 -72.09 62.15 59.39
N THR A 11 -72.30 61.19 58.51
CA THR A 11 -71.36 60.09 58.31
C THR A 11 -70.24 60.58 57.38
N ARG A 12 -69.00 60.42 57.85
CA ARG A 12 -67.77 60.82 57.14
C ARG A 12 -67.74 60.23 55.72
N PRO A 13 -67.17 60.94 54.73
CA PRO A 13 -66.95 60.39 53.40
C PRO A 13 -66.09 59.11 53.49
N PRO A 14 -66.36 58.10 52.64
CA PRO A 14 -65.54 56.89 52.56
C PRO A 14 -64.08 57.25 52.30
N ALA A 15 -63.17 56.64 53.07
CA ALA A 15 -61.75 56.76 52.85
C ALA A 15 -61.39 56.27 51.44
N GLU A 16 -60.68 57.10 50.71
CA GLU A 16 -60.08 56.81 49.41
C GLU A 16 -59.21 55.54 49.51
N PRO A 17 -59.39 54.54 48.64
CA PRO A 17 -58.53 53.37 48.63
C PRO A 17 -57.08 53.80 48.36
N PRO A 18 -56.07 53.22 49.04
CA PRO A 18 -54.69 53.62 48.85
C PRO A 18 -54.31 53.48 47.37
N ALA A 19 -53.77 54.57 46.80
CA ALA A 19 -53.28 54.63 45.43
C ALA A 19 -52.35 53.45 45.16
N ALA A 20 -52.68 52.67 44.12
CA ALA A 20 -51.82 51.61 43.62
C ALA A 20 -50.44 52.20 43.27
N PRO A 21 -49.33 51.52 43.62
CA PRO A 21 -48.00 52.00 43.26
C PRO A 21 -47.89 52.14 41.74
N PRO A 22 -47.17 53.16 41.24
CA PRO A 22 -47.02 53.38 39.80
C PRO A 22 -46.40 52.14 39.12
N PRO A 23 -46.85 51.77 37.91
CA PRO A 23 -46.26 50.66 37.18
C PRO A 23 -44.76 50.96 36.93
N PRO A 24 -43.87 49.98 37.10
CA PRO A 24 -42.46 50.17 36.84
C PRO A 24 -42.26 50.58 35.37
N PRO A 25 -41.33 51.51 35.08
CA PRO A 25 -41.05 51.92 33.71
C PRO A 25 -40.61 50.69 32.87
N PRO A 26 -40.96 50.61 31.58
CA PRO A 26 -40.55 49.50 30.73
C PRO A 26 -39.03 49.49 30.62
N GLU A 27 -38.41 48.45 31.17
CA GLU A 27 -36.98 48.20 31.03
C GLU A 27 -36.68 47.95 29.55
N ARG A 28 -35.94 48.88 28.93
CA ARG A 28 -35.37 48.65 27.60
C ARG A 28 -34.44 47.44 27.74
N PRO A 29 -34.56 46.38 26.91
CA PRO A 29 -33.64 45.27 26.95
C PRO A 29 -32.25 45.84 26.66
N ARG A 30 -31.41 45.90 27.69
CA ARG A 30 -29.99 46.17 27.52
C ARG A 30 -29.50 45.01 26.68
N ARG A 31 -29.15 45.33 25.43
CA ARG A 31 -28.49 44.40 24.54
C ARG A 31 -27.10 44.20 25.11
N ASP A 32 -27.02 43.31 26.08
CA ASP A 32 -25.79 42.85 26.69
C ASP A 32 -25.06 42.13 25.57
N VAL A 33 -24.25 42.87 24.81
CA VAL A 33 -23.30 42.22 23.90
C VAL A 33 -22.48 41.34 24.82
N PRO A 34 -22.56 40.01 24.72
CA PRO A 34 -21.97 39.13 25.71
C PRO A 34 -20.48 39.38 25.63
N TRP A 35 -19.95 40.15 26.58
CA TRP A 35 -18.53 40.47 26.66
C TRP A 35 -17.71 39.18 26.69
N THR A 36 -18.31 38.09 27.19
CA THR A 36 -17.82 36.72 27.10
C THR A 36 -17.61 36.22 25.67
N ALA A 37 -18.53 36.48 24.73
CA ALA A 37 -18.35 36.10 23.33
C ALA A 37 -17.26 36.95 22.66
N ILE A 38 -17.18 38.24 22.99
CA ILE A 38 -16.11 39.12 22.49
C ILE A 38 -14.75 38.68 23.03
N THR A 39 -14.64 38.36 24.32
CA THR A 39 -13.39 37.87 24.90
C THR A 39 -13.02 36.50 24.38
N VAL A 40 -13.97 35.60 24.15
CA VAL A 40 -13.71 34.29 23.52
C VAL A 40 -13.22 34.47 22.08
N VAL A 41 -13.87 35.33 21.28
CA VAL A 41 -13.43 35.60 19.91
C VAL A 41 -12.07 36.30 19.89
N ALA A 42 -11.82 37.26 20.78
CA ALA A 42 -10.53 37.93 20.90
C ALA A 42 -9.43 36.96 21.37
N LEU A 43 -9.75 36.01 22.26
CA LEU A 43 -8.82 34.97 22.71
C LEU A 43 -8.50 33.99 21.58
N ILE A 44 -9.50 33.54 20.83
CA ILE A 44 -9.30 32.69 19.65
C ILE A 44 -8.46 33.43 18.60
N LEU A 45 -8.75 34.71 18.35
CA LEU A 45 -7.98 35.52 17.40
C LEU A 45 -6.54 35.75 17.89
N ALA A 46 -6.34 35.96 19.20
CA ALA A 46 -5.02 36.10 19.81
C ALA A 46 -4.22 34.80 19.78
N ILE A 47 -4.88 33.64 19.93
CA ILE A 47 -4.26 32.33 19.74
C ILE A 47 -3.90 32.13 18.27
N PHE A 48 -4.81 32.44 17.34
CA PHE A 48 -4.57 32.25 15.91
C PHE A 48 -3.45 33.16 15.37
N VAL A 49 -3.46 34.44 15.74
CA VAL A 49 -2.40 35.42 15.40
C VAL A 49 -1.11 35.16 16.20
N GLY A 50 -1.24 34.66 17.42
CA GLY A 50 -0.13 34.27 18.27
C GLY A 50 0.61 33.05 17.76
N VAL A 51 -0.07 32.04 17.22
CA VAL A 51 0.55 30.82 16.68
C VAL A 51 1.47 31.14 15.50
N ASP A 52 1.09 32.06 14.61
CA ASP A 52 1.96 32.48 13.48
C ASP A 52 3.19 33.28 13.95
N ARG A 53 3.04 34.12 14.99
CA ARG A 53 4.16 34.94 15.52
C ARG A 53 5.06 34.21 16.52
N VAL A 54 4.55 33.18 17.20
CA VAL A 54 5.31 32.36 18.15
C VAL A 54 6.18 31.33 17.42
N ARG A 55 5.82 30.96 16.18
CA ARG A 55 6.63 30.07 15.34
C ARG A 55 8.04 30.61 15.06
N ASP A 56 8.21 31.94 15.03
CA ASP A 56 9.51 32.59 14.83
C ASP A 56 10.37 32.65 16.10
N TRP A 57 9.79 32.45 17.29
CA TRP A 57 10.49 32.59 18.57
C TRP A 57 10.93 31.26 19.19
N PHE A 58 10.38 30.13 18.71
CA PHE A 58 10.86 28.80 19.06
C PHE A 58 11.90 28.32 18.04
N PRO A 59 13.11 27.89 18.46
CA PRO A 59 13.99 27.14 17.58
C PRO A 59 13.19 25.96 17.04
N SER A 60 13.22 25.72 15.74
CA SER A 60 12.45 24.69 15.06
C SER A 60 12.44 23.41 15.89
N PHE A 61 11.33 23.12 16.59
CA PHE A 61 11.10 21.79 17.11
C PHE A 61 10.97 20.93 15.86
N ASP A 62 12.07 20.28 15.46
CA ASP A 62 12.04 19.23 14.46
C ASP A 62 10.93 18.28 14.89
N ASN A 63 9.98 18.06 13.99
CA ASN A 63 8.79 17.26 14.25
C ASN A 63 9.22 15.93 14.86
N PRO A 64 8.95 15.65 16.15
CA PRO A 64 9.45 14.45 16.83
C PRO A 64 8.80 13.16 16.30
N PHE A 65 7.87 13.29 15.35
CA PHE A 65 7.24 12.21 14.61
C PHE A 65 7.71 12.13 13.14
N ALA A 66 8.71 12.90 12.73
CA ALA A 66 9.31 12.77 11.41
C ALA A 66 10.10 11.46 11.32
N SER A 67 9.76 10.61 10.35
CA SER A 67 10.50 9.39 10.07
C SER A 67 11.84 9.73 9.43
N GLU A 68 12.94 9.41 10.12
CA GLU A 68 14.30 9.49 9.57
C GLU A 68 14.68 8.11 9.02
N THR A 69 14.75 7.98 7.69
CA THR A 69 15.26 6.77 7.05
C THR A 69 16.78 6.82 7.05
N VAL A 70 17.40 6.18 8.04
CA VAL A 70 18.86 6.06 8.10
C VAL A 70 19.30 4.80 7.37
N ASP A 71 19.78 4.96 6.14
CA ASP A 71 20.40 3.88 5.41
C ASP A 71 21.77 3.53 6.03
N ARG A 72 21.86 2.35 6.63
CA ARG A 72 23.09 1.79 7.21
C ARG A 72 23.67 0.66 6.36
N THR A 73 23.33 0.61 5.07
CA THR A 73 23.80 -0.41 4.13
C THR A 73 25.32 -0.39 4.10
N ARG A 74 25.92 -1.52 4.46
CA ARG A 74 27.36 -1.73 4.36
C ARG A 74 27.71 -2.06 2.92
N THR A 75 28.96 -1.79 2.53
CA THR A 75 29.47 -2.14 1.19
C THR A 75 29.10 -3.58 0.83
N PRO A 76 28.46 -3.84 -0.32
CA PRO A 76 28.08 -5.18 -0.71
C PRO A 76 29.33 -6.05 -0.86
N VAL A 77 29.28 -7.26 -0.31
CA VAL A 77 30.37 -8.24 -0.42
C VAL A 77 29.94 -9.32 -1.40
N LEU A 78 30.72 -9.50 -2.46
CA LEU A 78 30.53 -10.61 -3.40
C LEU A 78 30.83 -11.93 -2.69
N LYS A 79 29.78 -12.73 -2.47
CA LYS A 79 29.87 -14.01 -1.74
C LYS A 79 30.35 -15.15 -2.63
N SER A 80 29.90 -15.17 -3.88
CA SER A 80 30.23 -16.24 -4.83
C SER A 80 30.03 -15.77 -6.27
N ILE A 81 30.87 -16.26 -7.17
CA ILE A 81 30.66 -16.22 -8.62
C ILE A 81 30.23 -17.62 -9.04
N ARG A 82 29.23 -17.70 -9.91
CA ARG A 82 28.77 -18.96 -10.52
C ARG A 82 28.91 -18.84 -12.02
N ASP A 83 29.55 -19.83 -12.63
CA ASP A 83 29.56 -19.96 -14.08
C ASP A 83 28.16 -20.37 -14.54
N ILE A 84 27.61 -19.62 -15.49
CA ILE A 84 26.26 -19.84 -16.01
C ILE A 84 26.40 -20.49 -17.38
N GLY A 85 25.99 -21.75 -17.48
CA GLY A 85 25.89 -22.50 -18.73
C GLY A 85 24.49 -22.47 -19.34
N GLU A 86 23.58 -21.64 -18.83
CA GLU A 86 22.18 -21.65 -19.23
C GLU A 86 21.89 -20.60 -20.31
N TYR A 87 21.21 -21.01 -21.38
CA TYR A 87 20.70 -20.10 -22.39
C TYR A 87 19.21 -19.86 -22.19
N ARG A 88 18.85 -18.67 -21.69
CA ARG A 88 17.47 -18.20 -21.58
C ARG A 88 16.98 -17.73 -22.94
N ALA A 89 16.06 -18.49 -23.52
CA ALA A 89 15.70 -18.38 -24.94
C ALA A 89 14.30 -17.81 -25.15
N ALA A 90 13.45 -17.80 -24.12
CA ALA A 90 12.13 -17.16 -24.15
C ALA A 90 11.81 -16.59 -22.75
N SER A 91 10.98 -15.54 -22.73
CA SER A 91 10.50 -14.91 -21.49
C SER A 91 9.02 -14.58 -21.64
N GLY A 92 8.24 -14.87 -20.60
CA GLY A 92 6.82 -14.56 -20.49
C GLY A 92 6.59 -13.62 -19.30
N THR A 93 5.75 -12.61 -19.48
CA THR A 93 5.31 -11.73 -18.38
C THR A 93 3.92 -12.14 -17.92
N TYR A 94 3.75 -12.25 -16.62
CA TYR A 94 2.51 -12.70 -15.99
C TYR A 94 2.08 -11.68 -14.93
N GLU A 95 0.76 -11.55 -14.77
CA GLU A 95 0.14 -10.74 -13.72
C GLU A 95 -0.88 -11.62 -13.01
N VAL A 96 -0.78 -11.68 -11.68
CA VAL A 96 -1.66 -12.48 -10.83
C VAL A 96 -2.10 -11.67 -9.63
N ILE A 97 -3.34 -11.89 -9.20
CA ILE A 97 -3.88 -11.28 -7.98
C ILE A 97 -3.77 -12.32 -6.86
N VAL A 98 -3.05 -11.95 -5.80
CA VAL A 98 -2.80 -12.79 -4.64
C VAL A 98 -3.59 -12.23 -3.47
N ASP A 99 -4.53 -13.03 -2.97
CA ASP A 99 -5.29 -12.73 -1.77
C ASP A 99 -4.79 -13.66 -0.67
N LEU A 100 -4.04 -13.10 0.28
CA LEU A 100 -3.49 -13.83 1.42
C LEU A 100 -4.12 -13.30 2.71
N GLU A 101 -4.60 -14.21 3.56
CA GLU A 101 -5.19 -13.91 4.86
C GLU A 101 -4.52 -14.76 5.94
N ASN A 102 -4.15 -14.13 7.05
CA ASN A 102 -3.59 -14.78 8.23
C ASN A 102 -4.63 -14.76 9.37
N ASP A 103 -5.16 -15.95 9.65
CA ASP A 103 -6.09 -16.18 10.75
C ASP A 103 -5.34 -16.61 12.01
N THR A 104 -5.41 -15.78 13.06
CA THR A 104 -4.95 -16.16 14.40
C THR A 104 -6.10 -16.74 15.24
N LYS A 105 -5.80 -17.39 16.37
CA LYS A 105 -6.82 -17.93 17.30
C LYS A 105 -7.67 -16.84 17.98
N LEU A 106 -7.34 -15.58 17.77
CA LEU A 106 -8.04 -14.40 18.26
C LEU A 106 -8.93 -13.81 17.16
N PRO A 107 -10.01 -13.07 17.50
CA PRO A 107 -10.91 -12.51 16.50
C PRO A 107 -10.18 -11.69 15.43
N SER A 108 -10.47 -11.92 14.15
CA SER A 108 -9.81 -11.26 13.00
C SER A 108 -9.82 -9.73 13.07
N ARG A 109 -10.87 -9.12 13.65
CA ARG A 109 -10.96 -7.66 13.87
C ARG A 109 -9.86 -7.08 14.79
N LEU A 110 -9.25 -7.93 15.62
CA LEU A 110 -8.25 -7.51 16.60
C LEU A 110 -6.82 -7.71 16.08
N LEU A 111 -6.53 -8.87 15.49
CA LEU A 111 -5.17 -9.32 15.11
C LEU A 111 -5.09 -9.98 13.73
N GLY A 112 -6.19 -10.10 13.00
CA GLY A 112 -6.18 -10.67 11.66
C GLY A 112 -5.52 -9.72 10.67
N GLU A 113 -4.96 -10.30 9.62
CA GLU A 113 -4.32 -9.56 8.54
C GLU A 113 -4.71 -10.17 7.20
N ARG A 114 -5.11 -9.33 6.25
CA ARG A 114 -5.41 -9.74 4.88
C ARG A 114 -4.81 -8.75 3.90
N THR A 115 -4.10 -9.26 2.90
CA THR A 115 -3.51 -8.45 1.84
C THR A 115 -3.95 -8.97 0.48
N LEU A 116 -4.54 -8.08 -0.31
CA LEU A 116 -4.79 -8.25 -1.72
C LEU A 116 -3.66 -7.57 -2.49
N PHE A 117 -2.83 -8.39 -3.13
CA PHE A 117 -1.61 -7.97 -3.81
C PHE A 117 -1.71 -8.26 -5.31
N VAL A 118 -1.37 -7.27 -6.13
CA VAL A 118 -1.22 -7.45 -7.58
C VAL A 118 0.26 -7.71 -7.84
N ALA A 119 0.56 -8.95 -8.23
CA ALA A 119 1.91 -9.41 -8.52
C ALA A 119 2.13 -9.42 -10.03
N VAL A 120 3.14 -8.69 -10.49
CA VAL A 120 3.61 -8.71 -11.87
C VAL A 120 5.02 -9.29 -11.86
N GLY A 121 5.29 -10.26 -12.73
CA GLY A 121 6.60 -10.88 -12.82
C GLY A 121 6.91 -11.43 -14.19
N SER A 122 8.16 -11.85 -14.38
CA SER A 122 8.62 -12.53 -15.58
C SER A 122 9.06 -13.95 -15.25
N VAL A 123 8.75 -14.87 -16.15
CA VAL A 123 9.21 -16.25 -16.09
C VAL A 123 9.94 -16.55 -17.38
N ASP A 124 11.16 -17.06 -17.28
CA ASP A 124 11.95 -17.40 -18.45
C ASP A 124 11.91 -18.90 -18.71
N ALA A 125 12.17 -19.28 -19.96
CA ALA A 125 12.47 -20.64 -20.33
C ALA A 125 13.76 -20.72 -21.15
N GLY A 126 14.46 -21.83 -21.01
CA GLY A 126 15.77 -22.00 -21.63
C GLY A 126 16.32 -23.40 -21.52
N VAL A 127 17.50 -23.56 -22.10
CA VAL A 127 18.21 -24.85 -22.19
C VAL A 127 19.51 -24.73 -21.40
N ASP A 128 19.84 -25.74 -20.60
CA ASP A 128 21.13 -25.82 -19.91
C ASP A 128 22.21 -26.36 -20.84
N LEU A 129 22.98 -25.44 -21.44
CA LEU A 129 24.11 -25.78 -22.33
C LEU A 129 25.36 -26.20 -21.54
N GLY A 130 25.43 -25.92 -20.23
CA GLY A 130 26.56 -26.32 -19.38
C GLY A 130 26.63 -27.82 -19.15
N SER A 131 25.50 -28.51 -19.31
CA SER A 131 25.40 -29.97 -19.25
C SER A 131 25.73 -30.68 -20.58
N VAL A 132 25.89 -29.92 -21.67
CA VAL A 132 26.16 -30.46 -23.01
C VAL A 132 27.67 -30.64 -23.17
N ASP A 133 28.11 -31.87 -23.34
CA ASP A 133 29.51 -32.21 -23.57
C ASP A 133 29.81 -32.50 -25.06
N GLU A 134 31.09 -32.75 -25.37
CA GLU A 134 31.57 -32.99 -26.74
C GLU A 134 30.88 -34.19 -27.41
N SER A 135 30.43 -35.19 -26.64
CA SER A 135 29.74 -36.37 -27.18
C SER A 135 28.33 -36.07 -27.66
N ALA A 136 27.76 -34.95 -27.24
CA ALA A 136 26.46 -34.47 -27.72
C ALA A 136 26.52 -33.84 -29.11
N VAL A 137 27.73 -33.67 -29.68
CA VAL A 137 27.95 -33.08 -31.01
C VAL A 137 28.56 -34.12 -31.94
N GLU A 138 27.85 -34.43 -33.02
CA GLU A 138 28.34 -35.32 -34.07
C GLU A 138 28.46 -34.57 -35.39
N ILE A 139 29.56 -34.81 -36.11
CA ILE A 139 29.76 -34.26 -37.45
C ILE A 139 29.67 -35.41 -38.45
N SER A 140 28.91 -35.21 -39.53
CA SER A 140 28.80 -36.19 -40.60
C SER A 140 30.15 -36.48 -41.26
N ALA A 141 30.33 -37.69 -41.80
CA ALA A 141 31.59 -38.10 -42.44
C ALA A 141 32.00 -37.20 -43.63
N ASP A 142 31.05 -36.50 -44.24
CA ASP A 142 31.30 -35.55 -45.33
C ASP A 142 31.55 -34.11 -44.85
N GLY A 143 31.49 -33.86 -43.54
CA GLY A 143 31.79 -32.57 -42.91
C GLY A 143 30.73 -31.49 -43.13
N ARG A 144 29.56 -31.81 -43.69
CA ARG A 144 28.53 -30.82 -44.08
C ARG A 144 27.40 -30.67 -43.07
N THR A 145 27.14 -31.70 -42.27
CA THR A 145 26.04 -31.73 -41.30
C THR A 145 26.57 -31.84 -39.89
N ALA A 146 26.12 -30.96 -39.00
CA ALA A 146 26.31 -31.10 -37.57
C ALA A 146 25.01 -31.57 -36.92
N THR A 147 25.11 -32.56 -36.03
CA THR A 147 24.01 -33.02 -35.18
C THR A 147 24.33 -32.61 -33.75
N ILE A 148 23.37 -31.98 -33.07
CA ILE A 148 23.52 -31.57 -31.66
C ILE A 148 22.36 -32.15 -30.86
N VAL A 149 22.67 -32.86 -29.78
CA VAL A 149 21.70 -33.31 -28.78
C VAL A 149 21.72 -32.33 -27.61
N LEU A 150 20.56 -31.84 -27.22
CA LEU A 150 20.39 -30.87 -26.14
C LEU A 150 19.37 -31.39 -25.12
N PRO A 151 19.49 -31.00 -23.85
CA PRO A 151 18.42 -31.25 -22.90
C PRO A 151 17.14 -30.48 -23.31
N HIS A 152 15.98 -31.02 -22.99
CA HIS A 152 14.72 -30.28 -23.11
C HIS A 152 14.76 -28.91 -22.44
N ALA A 153 14.09 -27.94 -23.04
CA ALA A 153 13.96 -26.63 -22.42
C ALA A 153 13.11 -26.72 -21.15
N ARG A 154 13.54 -26.00 -20.11
CA ARG A 154 12.82 -25.89 -18.85
C ARG A 154 12.36 -24.47 -18.61
N VAL A 155 11.25 -24.34 -17.90
CA VAL A 155 10.79 -23.07 -17.33
C VAL A 155 11.55 -22.86 -16.01
N TYR A 156 12.08 -21.66 -15.83
CA TYR A 156 12.78 -21.24 -14.61
C TYR A 156 11.81 -20.65 -13.60
N ASP A 157 12.27 -20.45 -12.36
CA ASP A 157 11.48 -19.78 -11.33
C ASP A 157 11.11 -18.34 -11.74
N ALA A 158 9.92 -17.91 -11.32
CA ALA A 158 9.40 -16.58 -11.57
C ALA A 158 10.19 -15.51 -10.83
N GLU A 159 10.46 -14.41 -11.51
CA GLU A 159 11.08 -13.22 -10.94
C GLU A 159 10.01 -12.13 -10.76
N LEU A 160 9.72 -11.80 -9.50
CA LEU A 160 8.74 -10.77 -9.15
C LEU A 160 9.30 -9.37 -9.43
N ASP A 161 8.53 -8.56 -10.17
CA ASP A 161 8.86 -7.17 -10.45
C ASP A 161 8.24 -6.26 -9.38
N LEU A 162 9.01 -5.93 -8.35
CA LEU A 162 8.56 -5.05 -7.26
C LEU A 162 8.27 -3.61 -7.70
N GLY A 163 8.72 -3.20 -8.89
CA GLY A 163 8.42 -1.87 -9.45
C GLY A 163 7.04 -1.79 -10.11
N ARG A 164 6.52 -2.93 -10.58
CA ARG A 164 5.17 -3.04 -11.17
C ARG A 164 4.16 -3.71 -10.25
N SER A 165 4.60 -4.47 -9.26
CA SER A 165 3.75 -5.11 -8.28
C SER A 165 3.36 -4.13 -7.17
N TYR A 166 2.14 -4.25 -6.64
CA TYR A 166 1.65 -3.34 -5.61
C TYR A 166 0.56 -3.97 -4.74
N VAL A 167 0.46 -3.51 -3.50
CA VAL A 167 -0.65 -3.83 -2.62
C VAL A 167 -1.88 -3.05 -3.08
N TYR A 168 -2.92 -3.78 -3.48
CA TYR A 168 -4.20 -3.19 -3.87
C TYR A 168 -5.04 -2.85 -2.63
N GLU A 169 -5.13 -3.79 -1.68
CA GLU A 169 -5.88 -3.63 -0.44
C GLU A 169 -5.13 -4.33 0.71
N ARG A 170 -5.10 -3.68 1.88
CA ARG A 170 -4.53 -4.24 3.11
C ARG A 170 -5.49 -3.95 4.26
N ASP A 171 -5.92 -5.02 4.92
CA ASP A 171 -6.77 -4.99 6.10
C ASP A 171 -6.00 -5.49 7.31
N GLU A 172 -5.85 -4.64 8.31
CA GLU A 172 -5.12 -4.95 9.55
C GLU A 172 -6.02 -4.80 10.78
N GLY A 173 -5.89 -5.73 11.73
CA GLY A 173 -6.52 -5.66 13.03
C GLY A 173 -6.14 -4.39 13.82
N LEU A 174 -7.08 -3.88 14.63
CA LEU A 174 -6.89 -2.65 15.42
C LEU A 174 -5.69 -2.70 16.37
N LEU A 175 -5.33 -3.89 16.89
CA LEU A 175 -4.18 -4.04 17.78
C LEU A 175 -2.86 -3.99 17.02
N ASN A 176 -2.81 -4.53 15.80
CA ASN A 176 -1.63 -4.44 14.92
C ASN A 176 -1.36 -2.97 14.56
N ARG A 177 -2.42 -2.20 14.24
CA ARG A 177 -2.31 -0.77 13.91
C ARG A 177 -1.84 0.11 15.09
N LEU A 178 -2.27 -0.18 16.32
CA LEU A 178 -1.94 0.63 17.49
C LEU A 178 -0.64 0.18 18.18
N GLY A 179 -0.27 -1.08 17.99
CA GLY A 179 0.81 -1.75 18.70
C GLY A 179 2.02 -2.02 17.83
N GLY A 180 2.50 -1.05 17.02
CA GLY A 180 3.66 -1.12 16.11
C GLY A 180 5.00 -1.59 16.69
N ALA A 181 5.00 -2.24 17.85
CA ALA A 181 6.08 -2.93 18.52
C ALA A 181 5.86 -4.47 18.65
N PHE A 182 4.76 -5.03 18.14
CA PHE A 182 4.52 -6.49 18.07
C PHE A 182 4.62 -7.03 16.62
N SER A 183 5.79 -6.81 16.01
CA SER A 183 6.63 -7.79 15.29
C SER A 183 6.06 -8.91 14.40
N ASP A 184 5.01 -8.74 13.58
CA ASP A 184 4.66 -9.75 12.55
C ASP A 184 4.41 -9.20 11.12
N ASP A 185 4.32 -7.87 10.92
CA ASP A 185 4.08 -7.24 9.60
C ASP A 185 5.16 -7.60 8.55
N GLU A 186 6.45 -7.49 8.91
CA GLU A 186 7.56 -7.87 7.99
C GLU A 186 7.54 -9.37 7.63
N GLY A 187 7.00 -10.21 8.51
CA GLY A 187 6.86 -11.66 8.28
C GLY A 187 5.77 -11.94 7.26
N PHE A 188 4.60 -11.31 7.45
CA PHE A 188 3.47 -11.49 6.55
C PHE A 188 3.73 -10.92 5.16
N GLU A 189 4.39 -9.76 5.04
CA GLU A 189 4.79 -9.22 3.73
C GLU A 189 5.67 -10.19 2.94
N ARG A 190 6.61 -10.87 3.60
CA ARG A 190 7.41 -11.92 2.97
C ARG A 190 6.55 -13.08 2.50
N GLU A 191 5.57 -13.49 3.29
CA GLU A 191 4.65 -14.57 2.90
C GLU A 191 3.80 -14.19 1.69
N VAL A 192 3.36 -12.93 1.58
CA VAL A 192 2.66 -12.39 0.41
C VAL A 192 3.54 -12.47 -0.83
N TYR A 193 4.80 -12.03 -0.76
CA TYR A 193 5.71 -12.11 -1.91
C TYR A 193 6.03 -13.55 -2.31
N LEU A 194 6.26 -14.44 -1.35
CA LEU A 194 6.47 -15.86 -1.65
C LEU A 194 5.21 -16.52 -2.23
N ALA A 195 4.02 -16.12 -1.79
CA ALA A 195 2.76 -16.56 -2.38
C ALA A 195 2.58 -16.02 -3.80
N ALA A 196 2.99 -14.78 -4.05
CA ALA A 196 3.00 -14.18 -5.38
C ALA A 196 3.92 -14.92 -6.35
N GLU A 197 5.18 -15.17 -5.97
CA GLU A 197 6.13 -15.95 -6.78
C GLU A 197 5.55 -17.33 -7.14
N ARG A 198 5.04 -18.08 -6.16
CA ARG A 198 4.40 -19.38 -6.42
C ARG A 198 3.24 -19.29 -7.40
N ARG A 199 2.40 -18.26 -7.30
CA ARG A 199 1.27 -18.07 -8.22
C ARG A 199 1.72 -17.70 -9.63
N LEU A 200 2.83 -16.97 -9.77
CA LEU A 200 3.45 -16.70 -11.07
C LEU A 200 4.04 -17.98 -11.67
N ASP A 201 4.72 -18.82 -10.87
CA ASP A 201 5.23 -20.13 -11.29
C ASP A 201 4.09 -21.04 -11.77
N GLU A 202 3.01 -21.15 -11.00
CA GLU A 202 1.82 -21.92 -11.38
C GLU A 202 1.20 -21.42 -12.68
N ALA A 203 1.14 -20.10 -12.87
CA ALA A 203 0.63 -19.48 -14.10
C ALA A 203 1.51 -19.80 -15.32
N ALA A 204 2.84 -19.80 -15.15
CA ALA A 204 3.78 -20.11 -16.21
C ALA A 204 3.84 -21.61 -16.53
N GLY A 205 3.76 -22.48 -15.51
CA GLY A 205 3.74 -23.93 -15.64
C GLY A 205 2.42 -24.51 -16.17
N GLY A 206 1.40 -23.68 -16.37
CA GLY A 206 0.09 -24.12 -16.88
C GLY A 206 0.10 -24.61 -18.33
N ASN A 207 1.15 -24.33 -19.12
CA ASN A 207 1.32 -24.87 -20.46
C ASN A 207 2.79 -24.92 -20.90
N ASP A 208 3.06 -25.71 -21.95
CA ASP A 208 4.40 -25.90 -22.50
C ASP A 208 4.80 -24.86 -23.56
N GLU A 209 4.01 -23.79 -23.77
CA GLU A 209 4.29 -22.83 -24.85
C GLU A 209 5.64 -22.15 -24.63
N LEU A 210 5.92 -21.72 -23.40
CA LEU A 210 7.15 -21.00 -23.08
C LEU A 210 8.39 -21.88 -23.31
N ALA A 211 8.35 -23.15 -22.88
CA ALA A 211 9.41 -24.12 -23.13
C ALA A 211 9.56 -24.41 -24.63
N THR A 212 8.45 -24.61 -25.36
CA THR A 212 8.46 -24.82 -26.82
C THR A 212 9.09 -23.65 -27.56
N ARG A 213 8.76 -22.41 -27.17
CA ARG A 213 9.36 -21.19 -27.71
C ARG A 213 10.85 -21.13 -27.42
N ALA A 214 11.27 -21.50 -26.21
CA ALA A 214 12.67 -21.54 -25.83
C ALA A 214 13.46 -22.53 -26.69
N GLU A 215 12.93 -23.73 -26.94
CA GLU A 215 13.57 -24.69 -27.85
C GLU A 215 13.67 -24.13 -29.28
N ALA A 216 12.59 -23.56 -29.82
CA ALA A 216 12.58 -23.00 -31.17
C ALA A 216 13.60 -21.85 -31.34
N ASN A 217 13.70 -20.97 -30.35
CA ASN A 217 14.66 -19.88 -30.34
C ASN A 217 16.10 -20.40 -30.20
N THR A 218 16.31 -21.43 -29.37
CA THR A 218 17.61 -22.11 -29.25
C THR A 218 18.03 -22.75 -30.56
N ARG A 219 17.09 -23.45 -31.25
CA ARG A 219 17.33 -24.01 -32.59
C ARG A 219 17.79 -22.94 -33.58
N THR A 220 17.15 -21.77 -33.56
CA THR A 220 17.46 -20.65 -34.45
C THR A 220 18.86 -20.07 -34.19
N MET A 221 19.21 -19.90 -32.92
CA MET A 221 20.53 -19.41 -32.50
C MET A 221 21.65 -20.37 -32.92
N LEU A 222 21.50 -21.66 -32.61
CA LEU A 222 22.50 -22.67 -32.97
C LEU A 222 22.59 -22.87 -34.49
N ALA A 223 21.48 -22.84 -35.21
CA ALA A 223 21.49 -22.91 -36.67
C ALA A 223 22.28 -21.76 -37.30
N SER A 224 22.17 -20.56 -36.72
CA SER A 224 22.92 -19.39 -37.17
C SER A 224 24.42 -19.54 -36.88
N LEU A 225 24.78 -20.04 -35.69
CA LEU A 225 26.17 -20.29 -35.30
C LEU A 225 26.84 -21.35 -36.17
N VAL A 226 26.20 -22.51 -36.33
CA VAL A 226 26.70 -23.64 -37.11
C VAL A 226 26.86 -23.27 -38.59
N ARG A 227 25.92 -22.50 -39.14
CA ARG A 227 26.05 -21.97 -40.50
C ARG A 227 27.22 -21.00 -40.63
N ALA A 228 27.47 -20.14 -39.64
CA ALA A 228 28.62 -19.24 -39.64
C ALA A 228 29.97 -19.99 -39.58
N LEU A 229 29.98 -21.19 -39.01
CA LEU A 229 31.14 -22.09 -38.97
C LEU A 229 31.34 -22.88 -40.28
N GLY A 230 30.44 -22.75 -41.26
CA GLY A 230 30.58 -23.33 -42.60
C GLY A 230 29.84 -24.65 -42.82
N TYR A 231 29.05 -25.12 -41.85
CA TYR A 231 28.18 -26.28 -42.03
C TYR A 231 26.91 -25.92 -42.81
N GLU A 232 26.48 -26.80 -43.70
CA GLU A 232 25.31 -26.58 -44.56
C GLU A 232 23.99 -26.92 -43.85
N ARG A 233 24.03 -27.91 -42.95
CA ARG A 233 22.86 -28.42 -42.24
C ARG A 233 23.15 -28.59 -40.74
N LEU A 234 22.14 -28.27 -39.94
CA LEU A 234 22.12 -28.53 -38.51
C LEU A 234 20.87 -29.36 -38.18
N ASP A 235 21.06 -30.49 -37.54
CA ASP A 235 20.01 -31.31 -36.97
C ASP A 235 20.07 -31.23 -35.43
N ILE A 236 19.00 -30.77 -34.80
CA ILE A 236 18.93 -30.64 -33.33
C ILE A 236 17.90 -31.60 -32.79
N ARG A 237 18.29 -32.35 -31.75
CA ARG A 237 17.39 -33.23 -30.98
C ARG A 237 17.35 -32.76 -29.53
N PHE A 238 16.16 -32.81 -28.94
CA PHE A 238 15.94 -32.50 -27.55
C PHE A 238 15.61 -33.79 -26.82
N GLU A 239 16.30 -34.06 -25.71
CA GLU A 239 16.21 -35.29 -24.91
C GLU A 239 16.16 -35.01 -23.40
#